data_AF-A0A832A257-F1
#
_entry.id   AF-A0A832A257-F1
#
_cell.length_a   1.000
_cell.length_b   1.000
_cell.length_c   1.000
_cell.angle_alpha   90.00
_cell.angle_beta   90.00
_cell.angle_gamma   90.00
#
_symmetry.space_group_name_H-M   'P 1'
#
loop_
_entity.id
_entity.type
_entity.pdbx_description
1 polymer ?
#
loop_
_entity_poly.entity_id
_entity_poly.type
_entity_poly.pdbx_seq_one_letter_code
_entity_poly.pdbx_strand_id
1 'polypeptide(L)'
;MKTLSHRFPRTGTLGLLMLLLMETAIFCDVHHVLPDLEWWRVTMWATPVCWWGYLFVVDAWIYSRRGTSLLTDRRDVFVAMCLISIATWCLFEAYNRVMPGWQYLHLTEHLSVRFVGYALAFATIMPGVFLTCEWLQTHDAFVTWRLPRLRWTNARLNASLIIGA
;
A
#
# COMPACT_ATOMS: atom_id res chain seq x y z
N MET A 1 -11.08 5.46 23.54
CA MET A 1 -12.50 5.23 23.17
C MET A 1 -12.87 3.77 23.44
N LYS A 2 -14.08 3.43 23.92
CA LYS A 2 -14.51 2.02 24.06
C LYS A 2 -14.59 1.38 22.68
N THR A 3 -13.79 0.35 22.42
CA THR A 3 -13.84 -0.43 21.18
C THR A 3 -15.09 -1.31 21.20
N LEU A 4 -16.04 -1.03 20.32
CA LEU A 4 -17.09 -2.00 20.02
C LEU A 4 -16.48 -3.04 19.08
N SER A 5 -16.48 -4.31 19.48
CA SER A 5 -15.98 -5.40 18.64
C SER A 5 -17.07 -5.78 17.64
N HIS A 6 -16.92 -5.31 16.41
CA HIS A 6 -17.77 -5.72 15.28
C HIS A 6 -17.13 -6.90 14.55
N ARG A 7 -17.96 -7.75 13.94
CA ARG A 7 -17.48 -8.88 13.15
C ARG A 7 -16.60 -8.38 12.00
N PHE A 8 -15.44 -9.01 11.83
CA PHE A 8 -14.52 -8.71 10.73
C PHE A 8 -15.23 -8.89 9.37
N PRO A 9 -15.30 -7.84 8.54
CA PRO A 9 -15.94 -7.90 7.23
C PRO A 9 -15.31 -8.95 6.29
N ARG A 10 -16.13 -9.54 5.40
CA ARG A 10 -15.67 -10.49 4.37
C ARG A 10 -14.65 -9.88 3.41
N THR A 11 -14.71 -8.56 3.20
CA THR A 11 -13.74 -7.81 2.40
C THR A 11 -12.32 -7.96 2.97
N GLY A 12 -12.16 -7.93 4.29
CA GLY A 12 -10.86 -8.15 4.92
C GLY A 12 -10.33 -9.56 4.71
N THR A 13 -11.20 -10.58 4.74
CA THR A 13 -10.79 -11.97 4.46
C THR A 13 -10.34 -12.12 3.01
N LEU A 14 -11.03 -11.46 2.07
CA LEU A 14 -10.58 -11.40 0.68
C LEU A 14 -9.19 -10.75 0.57
N GLY A 15 -8.95 -9.65 1.29
CA GLY A 15 -7.65 -9.00 1.34
C GLY A 15 -6.53 -9.91 1.87
N LEU A 16 -6.79 -10.65 2.97
CA LEU A 16 -5.85 -11.64 3.50
C LEU A 16 -5.54 -12.75 2.49
N LEU A 17 -6.56 -13.25 1.79
CA LEU A 17 -6.36 -14.27 0.75
C LEU A 17 -5.54 -13.72 -0.42
N MET A 18 -5.80 -12.48 -0.86
CA MET A 18 -5.01 -11.84 -1.92
C MET A 18 -3.54 -11.73 -1.53
N LEU A 19 -3.25 -11.28 -0.31
CA LEU A 19 -1.89 -11.17 0.22
C LEU A 19 -1.21 -12.54 0.30
N LEU A 20 -1.89 -13.53 0.90
CA LEU A 20 -1.34 -14.88 1.05
C LEU A 20 -1.04 -15.51 -0.31
N LEU A 21 -1.99 -15.44 -1.25
CA LEU A 21 -1.81 -16.00 -2.59
C LEU A 21 -0.67 -15.32 -3.34
N MET A 22 -0.58 -13.99 -3.27
CA MET A 22 0.50 -13.26 -3.94
C MET A 22 1.87 -13.56 -3.31
N GLU A 23 1.96 -13.60 -1.98
CA GLU A 23 3.17 -14.01 -1.26
C GLU A 23 3.62 -15.42 -1.67
N THR A 24 2.68 -16.37 -1.75
CA THR A 24 3.00 -17.74 -2.21
C THR A 24 3.44 -17.76 -3.66
N ALA A 25 2.84 -16.95 -4.54
CA ALA A 25 3.24 -16.87 -5.94
C ALA A 25 4.65 -16.30 -6.08
N ILE A 26 4.99 -15.25 -5.33
CA ILE A 26 6.34 -14.67 -5.29
C ILE A 26 7.35 -15.68 -4.76
N PHE A 27 7.02 -16.39 -3.67
CA PHE A 27 7.88 -17.44 -3.12
C PHE A 27 8.15 -18.54 -4.16
N CYS A 28 7.12 -19.01 -4.86
CA CYS A 28 7.27 -20.02 -5.90
C CYS A 28 8.11 -19.54 -7.09
N ASP A 29 7.93 -18.29 -7.52
CA ASP A 29 8.70 -17.66 -8.60
C ASP A 29 10.19 -17.58 -8.25
N VAL A 30 10.51 -17.08 -7.04
CA VAL A 30 11.89 -16.92 -6.55
C VAL A 30 12.59 -18.26 -6.33
N HIS A 31 11.87 -19.26 -5.83
CA HIS A 31 12.44 -20.59 -5.56
C HIS A 31 12.32 -21.58 -6.72
N HIS A 32 11.82 -21.13 -7.88
CA HIS A 32 11.57 -21.97 -9.06
C HIS A 32 10.77 -23.24 -8.74
N VAL A 33 9.80 -23.13 -7.82
CA VAL A 33 8.89 -24.23 -7.47
C VAL A 33 7.91 -24.40 -8.63
N LEU A 34 7.74 -25.61 -9.17
CA LEU A 34 6.93 -25.86 -10.39
C LEU A 34 7.41 -25.01 -11.59
N PRO A 35 8.60 -25.30 -12.15
CA PRO A 35 9.22 -24.48 -13.19
C PRO A 35 8.43 -24.44 -14.51
N ASP A 36 7.52 -25.39 -14.73
CA ASP A 36 6.64 -25.42 -15.90
C ASP A 36 5.52 -24.35 -15.83
N LEU A 37 5.28 -23.78 -14.65
CA LEU A 37 4.29 -22.73 -14.46
C LEU A 37 4.93 -21.35 -14.64
N GLU A 38 4.34 -20.50 -15.48
CA GLU A 38 4.81 -19.13 -15.72
C GLU A 38 4.40 -18.18 -14.57
N TRP A 39 5.01 -18.35 -13.38
CA TRP A 39 4.73 -17.57 -12.16
C TRP A 39 4.77 -16.07 -12.38
N TRP A 40 5.69 -15.61 -13.23
CA TRP A 40 5.77 -14.25 -13.72
C TRP A 40 4.42 -13.61 -14.08
N ARG A 41 3.52 -14.35 -14.74
CA ARG A 41 2.21 -13.83 -15.15
C ARG A 41 1.35 -13.38 -13.98
N VAL A 42 1.58 -13.97 -12.81
CA VAL A 42 0.91 -13.62 -11.56
C VAL A 42 1.74 -12.55 -10.84
N THR A 43 3.06 -12.77 -10.69
CA THR A 43 3.93 -11.89 -9.89
C THR A 43 4.13 -10.50 -10.51
N MET A 44 3.94 -10.33 -11.82
CA MET A 44 3.88 -9.00 -12.46
C MET A 44 2.76 -8.10 -11.92
N TRP A 45 1.75 -8.67 -11.25
CA TRP A 45 0.66 -7.94 -10.58
C TRP A 45 0.87 -7.79 -9.08
N ALA A 46 2.04 -8.16 -8.54
CA ALA A 46 2.32 -8.15 -7.11
C ALA A 46 2.01 -6.80 -6.47
N THR A 47 2.52 -5.70 -7.05
CA THR A 47 2.32 -4.36 -6.48
C THR A 47 0.84 -4.01 -6.33
N PRO A 48 0.01 -3.97 -7.40
CA PRO A 48 -1.41 -3.64 -7.23
C PRO A 48 -2.14 -4.65 -6.33
N VAL A 49 -1.92 -5.97 -6.51
CA VAL A 49 -2.64 -6.98 -5.72
C VAL A 49 -2.33 -6.85 -4.22
N CYS A 50 -1.06 -6.69 -3.85
CA CYS A 50 -0.67 -6.54 -2.46
C CYS A 50 -1.23 -5.26 -1.84
N TRP A 51 -1.18 -4.14 -2.56
CA TRP A 51 -1.74 -2.89 -2.05
C TRP A 51 -3.27 -2.94 -1.90
N TRP A 52 -3.99 -3.48 -2.88
CA TRP A 52 -5.45 -3.66 -2.75
C TRP A 52 -5.81 -4.63 -1.62
N GLY A 53 -5.06 -5.73 -1.48
CA GLY A 53 -5.20 -6.65 -0.36
C GLY A 53 -4.99 -5.95 0.98
N TYR A 54 -3.94 -5.13 1.09
CA TYR A 54 -3.67 -4.30 2.26
C TYR A 54 -4.82 -3.35 2.60
N LEU A 55 -5.35 -2.59 1.63
CA LEU A 55 -6.48 -1.67 1.85
C LEU A 55 -7.70 -2.41 2.41
N PHE A 56 -8.03 -3.58 1.87
CA PHE A 56 -9.16 -4.38 2.35
C PHE A 56 -8.96 -4.89 3.77
N VAL A 57 -7.76 -5.33 4.13
CA VAL A 57 -7.45 -5.81 5.48
C VAL A 57 -7.55 -4.66 6.49
N VAL A 58 -6.93 -3.52 6.19
CA VAL A 58 -6.89 -2.36 7.10
C VAL A 58 -8.29 -1.77 7.28
N ASP A 59 -9.05 -1.62 6.21
CA ASP A 59 -10.43 -1.10 6.28
C ASP A 59 -11.33 -2.04 7.13
N ALA A 60 -11.23 -3.35 6.93
CA ALA A 60 -11.96 -4.33 7.71
C ALA A 60 -11.56 -4.33 9.20
N TRP A 61 -10.29 -4.06 9.50
CA TRP A 61 -9.81 -3.87 10.87
C TRP A 61 -10.39 -2.60 11.50
N ILE A 62 -10.41 -1.49 10.77
CA ILE A 62 -11.01 -0.25 11.26
C ILE A 62 -12.49 -0.48 11.56
N TYR A 63 -13.21 -1.12 10.63
CA TYR A 63 -14.61 -1.47 10.81
C TYR A 63 -14.84 -2.33 12.06
N SER A 64 -14.00 -3.36 12.28
CA SER A 64 -14.14 -4.24 13.44
C SER A 64 -13.98 -3.51 14.78
N ARG A 65 -13.30 -2.35 14.80
CA ARG A 65 -13.07 -1.55 16.02
C ARG A 65 -14.02 -0.37 16.21
N ARG A 66 -14.45 0.25 15.11
CA ARG A 66 -15.25 1.50 15.11
C ARG A 66 -16.69 1.31 14.63
N GLY A 67 -16.99 0.19 13.99
CA GLY A 67 -18.29 -0.08 13.36
C GLY A 67 -18.55 0.73 12.09
N THR A 68 -17.58 1.53 11.66
CA THR A 68 -17.61 2.33 10.43
C THR A 68 -16.25 2.27 9.74
N SER A 69 -16.21 2.35 8.41
CA SER A 69 -14.98 2.34 7.63
C SER A 69 -15.11 3.09 6.30
N LEU A 70 -14.00 3.30 5.60
CA LEU A 70 -13.97 4.05 4.35
C LEU A 70 -14.70 3.28 3.23
N LEU A 71 -14.45 1.98 3.09
CA LEU A 71 -15.08 1.15 2.06
C LEU A 71 -16.52 0.76 2.40
N THR A 72 -16.94 0.84 3.67
CA THR A 72 -18.30 0.51 4.08
C THR A 72 -19.23 1.71 3.99
N ASP A 73 -18.84 2.84 4.58
CA ASP A 73 -19.74 3.98 4.79
C ASP A 73 -19.44 5.19 3.88
N ARG A 74 -18.24 5.27 3.28
CA ARG A 74 -17.73 6.46 2.58
C ARG A 74 -17.10 6.12 1.21
N ARG A 75 -17.82 5.32 0.42
CA ARG A 75 -17.33 4.76 -0.86
C ARG A 75 -17.08 5.81 -1.94
N ASP A 76 -17.91 6.84 -1.97
CA ASP A 76 -17.75 8.01 -2.85
C ASP A 76 -16.42 8.72 -2.57
N VAL A 77 -16.11 8.94 -1.29
CA VAL A 77 -14.83 9.49 -0.84
C VAL A 77 -13.68 8.56 -1.25
N PHE A 78 -13.83 7.25 -1.05
CA PHE A 78 -12.82 6.27 -1.48
C PHE A 78 -12.53 6.35 -2.98
N VAL A 79 -13.56 6.41 -3.84
CA VAL A 79 -13.38 6.50 -5.29
C VAL A 79 -12.71 7.82 -5.68
N ALA A 80 -13.13 8.94 -5.08
CA ALA A 80 -12.48 10.23 -5.31
C ALA A 80 -10.99 10.18 -4.90
N MET A 81 -10.67 9.56 -3.77
CA MET A 81 -9.29 9.37 -3.31
C MET A 81 -8.48 8.54 -4.30
N CYS A 82 -9.02 7.45 -4.85
CA CYS A 82 -8.34 6.65 -5.87
C CYS A 82 -8.02 7.48 -7.12
N LEU A 83 -8.99 8.27 -7.62
CA LEU A 83 -8.79 9.11 -8.81
C LEU A 83 -7.75 10.21 -8.57
N ILE A 84 -7.82 10.89 -7.42
CA ILE A 84 -6.84 11.90 -7.02
C ILE A 84 -5.46 11.25 -6.85
N SER A 85 -5.40 10.04 -6.29
CA SER A 85 -4.16 9.28 -6.14
C SER A 85 -3.49 9.00 -7.48
N ILE A 86 -4.25 8.53 -8.47
CA ILE A 86 -3.75 8.32 -9.84
C ILE A 86 -3.19 9.61 -10.42
N ALA A 87 -3.97 10.69 -10.38
CA ALA A 87 -3.56 11.99 -10.93
C ALA A 87 -2.28 12.52 -10.25
N THR A 88 -2.21 12.38 -8.92
CA THR A 88 -1.06 12.80 -8.12
C THR A 88 0.18 11.98 -8.45
N TRP A 89 0.04 10.66 -8.60
CA TRP A 89 1.17 9.82 -8.96
C TRP A 89 1.65 10.05 -10.39
N CYS A 90 0.76 10.35 -11.34
CA CYS A 90 1.15 10.77 -12.68
C CYS A 90 1.99 12.06 -12.66
N LEU A 91 1.72 12.98 -11.74
CA LEU A 91 2.57 14.15 -11.52
C LEU A 91 3.96 13.74 -11.00
N PHE A 92 4.03 12.83 -10.04
CA PHE A 92 5.30 12.28 -9.56
C PHE A 92 6.09 11.55 -10.65
N GLU A 93 5.42 10.83 -11.56
CA GLU A 93 6.05 10.24 -12.74
C GLU A 93 6.65 11.30 -13.67
N ALA A 94 5.96 12.44 -13.87
CA ALA A 94 6.51 13.55 -14.64
C ALA A 94 7.76 14.13 -13.97
N TYR A 95 7.77 14.26 -12.63
CA TYR A 95 8.97 14.66 -11.88
C TYR A 95 10.10 13.63 -12.00
N ASN A 96 9.79 12.33 -11.92
CA ASN A 96 10.76 11.24 -12.05
C ASN A 96 11.47 11.24 -13.42
N ARG A 97 10.87 11.83 -14.46
CA ARG A 97 11.55 12.04 -15.75
C ARG A 97 12.65 13.09 -15.70
N VAL A 98 12.49 14.12 -14.86
CA VAL A 98 13.46 15.21 -14.71
C VAL A 98 14.52 14.85 -13.67
N MET A 99 14.11 14.18 -12.59
CA MET A 99 14.98 13.73 -11.51
C MET A 99 14.72 12.24 -11.26
N PRO A 100 15.42 11.34 -11.97
CA PRO A 100 15.22 9.89 -11.85
C PRO A 100 15.49 9.39 -10.43
N GLY A 101 14.42 9.05 -9.71
CA GLY A 101 14.43 8.51 -8.35
C GLY A 101 13.98 7.05 -8.27
N TRP A 102 13.19 6.55 -9.23
CA TRP A 102 12.78 5.14 -9.28
C TRP A 102 12.65 4.61 -10.71
N GLN A 103 12.76 3.27 -10.83
CA GLN A 103 12.58 2.54 -12.08
C GLN A 103 11.65 1.36 -11.88
N TYR A 104 10.78 1.11 -12.87
CA TYR A 104 9.92 -0.05 -12.88
C TYR A 104 10.62 -1.23 -13.56
N LEU A 105 10.87 -2.28 -12.79
CA LEU A 105 11.40 -3.54 -13.29
C LEU A 105 10.27 -4.56 -13.41
N HIS A 106 10.51 -5.63 -14.16
CA HIS A 106 9.64 -6.79 -14.13
C HIS A 106 8.18 -6.50 -14.57
N LEU A 107 8.02 -5.72 -15.64
CA LEU A 107 6.71 -5.42 -16.23
C LEU A 107 6.56 -6.02 -17.63
N THR A 108 5.30 -6.28 -18.01
CA THR A 108 4.96 -6.72 -19.37
C THR A 108 5.28 -5.64 -20.42
N GLU A 109 5.69 -6.10 -21.60
CA GLU A 109 5.88 -5.25 -22.79
C GLU A 109 4.55 -4.74 -23.37
N HIS A 110 3.44 -5.42 -23.07
CA HIS A 110 2.11 -5.02 -23.52
C HIS A 110 1.67 -3.73 -22.82
N LEU A 111 1.76 -2.62 -23.55
CA LEU A 111 1.57 -1.28 -23.01
C LEU A 111 0.18 -1.05 -22.38
N SER A 112 -0.88 -1.62 -22.97
CA SER A 112 -2.24 -1.54 -22.44
C SER A 112 -2.36 -2.20 -21.06
N VAL A 113 -1.85 -3.42 -20.94
CA VAL A 113 -1.82 -4.17 -19.68
C VAL A 113 -0.98 -3.45 -18.63
N ARG A 114 0.15 -2.87 -19.05
CA ARG A 114 1.02 -2.09 -18.18
C ARG A 114 0.33 -0.84 -17.63
N PHE A 115 -0.40 -0.10 -18.47
CA PHE A 115 -1.16 1.07 -18.01
C PHE A 115 -2.29 0.70 -17.05
N VAL A 116 -2.94 -0.46 -17.23
CA VAL A 116 -3.92 -0.98 -16.25
C VAL A 116 -3.24 -1.28 -14.92
N GLY A 117 -2.08 -1.96 -14.94
CA GLY A 117 -1.30 -2.21 -13.73
C GLY A 117 -0.89 -0.92 -13.01
N TYR A 118 -0.45 0.09 -13.76
CA TYR A 118 -0.15 1.41 -13.21
C TYR A 118 -1.37 2.08 -12.60
N ALA A 119 -2.50 2.15 -13.30
CA ALA A 119 -3.70 2.77 -12.76
C ALA A 119 -4.15 2.07 -11.45
N LEU A 120 -4.10 0.74 -11.41
CA LEU A 120 -4.46 -0.03 -10.22
C LEU A 120 -3.49 0.20 -9.05
N ALA A 121 -2.19 0.30 -9.30
CA ALA A 121 -1.19 0.56 -8.26
C ALA A 121 -1.22 2.02 -7.79
N PHE A 122 -1.36 2.98 -8.71
CA PHE A 122 -1.36 4.41 -8.39
C PHE A 122 -2.62 4.81 -7.62
N ALA A 123 -3.74 4.12 -7.84
CA ALA A 123 -4.97 4.33 -7.11
C ALA A 123 -4.86 4.09 -5.60
N THR A 124 -3.94 3.22 -5.15
CA THR A 124 -3.93 2.74 -3.75
C THR A 124 -3.13 3.63 -2.79
N ILE A 125 -2.35 4.59 -3.31
CA ILE A 125 -1.37 5.33 -2.52
C ILE A 125 -2.05 6.25 -1.50
N MET A 126 -2.92 7.16 -1.96
CA MET A 126 -3.67 8.03 -1.05
C MET A 126 -4.57 7.23 -0.10
N PRO A 127 -5.44 6.30 -0.58
CA PRO A 127 -6.21 5.45 0.32
C PRO A 127 -5.35 4.72 1.35
N GLY A 128 -4.18 4.22 0.95
CA GLY A 128 -3.23 3.53 1.83
C GLY A 128 -2.73 4.42 2.96
N VAL A 129 -2.31 5.65 2.64
CA VAL A 129 -1.85 6.62 3.65
C VAL A 129 -2.97 6.95 4.65
N PHE A 130 -4.17 7.28 4.15
CA PHE A 130 -5.28 7.70 5.02
C PHE A 130 -5.87 6.55 5.84
N LEU A 131 -6.02 5.35 5.27
CA LEU A 131 -6.46 4.17 6.03
C LEU A 131 -5.43 3.79 7.10
N THR A 132 -4.13 3.85 6.80
CA THR A 132 -3.09 3.64 7.82
C THR A 132 -3.22 4.66 8.97
N CYS A 133 -3.43 5.93 8.62
CA CYS A 133 -3.61 6.99 9.61
C CYS A 133 -4.84 6.73 10.49
N GLU A 134 -5.98 6.40 9.90
CA GLU A 134 -7.21 6.09 10.63
C GLU A 134 -7.04 4.84 11.51
N TRP A 135 -6.34 3.81 11.01
CA TRP A 135 -6.01 2.62 11.79
C TRP A 135 -5.15 2.95 13.01
N LEU A 136 -4.12 3.78 12.86
CA LEU A 136 -3.30 4.26 13.99
C LEU A 136 -4.14 5.08 14.98
N GLN A 137 -5.06 5.91 14.48
CA GLN A 137 -6.01 6.65 15.33
C GLN A 137 -6.95 5.73 16.09
N THR A 138 -7.32 4.56 15.57
CA THR A 138 -8.12 3.59 16.35
C THR A 138 -7.37 3.10 17.59
N HIS A 139 -6.04 3.11 17.57
CA HIS A 139 -5.16 2.70 18.68
C HIS A 139 -4.74 3.87 19.58
N ASP A 140 -5.29 5.07 19.40
CA ASP A 140 -4.86 6.28 20.09
C ASP A 140 -3.32 6.51 19.95
N ALA A 141 -2.72 6.02 18.86
CA ALA A 141 -1.26 6.01 18.66
C ALA A 141 -0.68 7.43 18.67
N PHE A 142 -1.36 8.40 18.05
CA PHE A 142 -0.91 9.80 18.03
C PHE A 142 -0.96 10.49 19.40
N VAL A 143 -1.70 9.95 20.37
CA VAL A 143 -1.79 10.47 21.74
C VAL A 143 -0.81 9.73 22.66
N THR A 144 -0.68 8.42 22.46
CA THR A 144 0.07 7.53 23.34
C THR A 144 1.54 7.38 22.91
N TRP A 145 1.82 7.33 21.62
CA TRP A 145 3.17 7.15 21.07
C TRP A 145 3.86 8.49 20.97
N ARG A 146 4.59 8.85 22.03
CA ARG A 146 5.44 10.04 22.01
C ARG A 146 6.77 9.68 21.37
N LEU A 147 7.05 10.23 20.19
CA LEU A 147 8.40 10.16 19.64
C LEU A 147 9.35 10.98 20.53
N PRO A 148 10.51 10.41 20.90
CA PRO A 148 11.53 11.19 21.59
C PRO A 148 11.93 12.37 20.70
N ARG A 149 12.12 13.56 21.31
CA ARG A 149 12.54 14.75 20.56
C ARG A 149 13.95 14.51 20.01
N LEU A 150 14.05 14.16 18.73
CA LEU A 150 15.34 14.01 18.06
C LEU A 150 16.01 15.38 17.97
N ARG A 151 17.07 15.59 18.74
CA ARG A 151 17.95 16.75 18.60
C ARG A 151 18.98 16.44 17.53
N TRP A 152 18.80 17.02 16.35
CA TRP A 152 19.77 17.01 15.27
C TRP A 152 20.88 18.01 15.59
N THR A 153 22.01 17.52 16.07
CA THR A 153 23.24 18.33 16.13
C THR A 153 23.94 18.29 14.78
N ASN A 154 24.72 19.31 14.44
CA ASN A 154 25.50 19.34 13.19
C ASN A 154 26.37 18.09 13.01
N ALA A 155 26.90 17.54 14.11
CA ALA A 155 27.66 16.28 14.08
C ALA A 155 26.80 15.08 13.64
N ARG A 156 25.55 14.97 14.11
CA ARG A 156 24.62 13.90 13.70
C ARG A 156 24.13 14.06 12.27
N LEU A 157 23.94 15.30 11.82
CA LEU A 157 23.57 15.61 10.45
C LEU A 157 24.72 15.28 9.47
N ASN A 158 25.95 15.68 9.81
CA ASN A 158 27.13 15.36 9.03
C ASN A 158 27.39 13.84 9.03
N ALA A 159 27.21 13.17 10.17
CA ALA A 159 27.32 11.72 10.24
C ALA A 159 26.25 11.02 9.39
N SER A 160 25.00 11.51 9.37
CA SER A 160 23.96 10.91 8.53
C SER A 160 24.23 11.11 7.04
N LEU A 161 24.82 12.26 6.66
CA LEU A 161 25.25 12.50 5.29
C LEU A 161 26.42 11.58 4.89
N ILE A 162 27.39 11.33 5.79
CA ILE A 162 28.51 10.42 5.53
C ILE A 162 28.06 8.96 5.49
N ILE A 163 27.10 8.56 6.32
CA ILE A 163 26.57 7.19 6.35
C ILE A 163 25.60 6.94 5.19
N GLY A 164 24.87 7.97 4.75
CA GLY A 164 23.86 7.88 3.70
C GLY A 164 24.34 8.21 2.28
N ALA A 165 25.60 8.63 2.11
CA ALA A 165 26.26 8.87 0.82
C ALA A 165 27.15 7.67 0.45
#